data_AF-A0A352MHX0-F1
#
_entry.id   AF-A0A352MHX0-F1
#
_cell.length_a   1.000
_cell.length_b   1.000
_cell.length_c   1.000
_cell.angle_alpha   90.00
_cell.angle_beta   90.00
_cell.angle_gamma   90.00
#
_symmetry.space_group_name_H-M   'P 1'
#
loop_
_entity.id
_entity.type
_entity.pdbx_description
1 polymer ?
#
loop_
_entity_poly.entity_id
_entity_poly.type
_entity_poly.pdbx_seq_one_letter_code
_entity_poly.pdbx_strand_id
1 'polypeptide(L)' 'FIKKAEESGVKYNEQQFAISKSEVLNIMKALVASNIWQINEYFRILNENDVVIQKAMQIVSDKVAYNKILGY' A
#
# COMPACT_ATOMS: atom_id res chain seq x y z
N PHE A 1 -21.21 2.49 -2.66
CA PHE A 1 -20.14 2.45 -3.68
C PHE A 1 -20.66 2.03 -5.05
N ILE A 2 -21.22 0.83 -5.21
CA ILE A 2 -21.71 0.32 -6.52
C ILE A 2 -22.74 1.27 -7.17
N LYS A 3 -23.82 1.64 -6.45
CA LYS A 3 -24.84 2.57 -6.95
C LYS A 3 -24.27 3.90 -7.46
N LYS A 4 -23.33 4.49 -6.72
CA LYS A 4 -22.68 5.77 -7.09
C LYS A 4 -21.78 5.63 -8.33
N ALA A 5 -21.13 4.46 -8.49
CA ALA A 5 -20.32 4.16 -9.67
C ALA A 5 -21.21 3.96 -10.92
N GLU A 6 -22.35 3.28 -10.76
CA GLU A 6 -23.33 3.11 -11.84
C GLU A 6 -23.94 4.45 -12.28
N GLU A 7 -24.29 5.32 -11.32
CA GLU A 7 -24.75 6.70 -11.59
C GLU A 7 -23.71 7.55 -12.33
N SER A 8 -22.42 7.20 -12.25
CA SER A 8 -21.32 7.85 -12.98
C SER A 8 -20.91 7.11 -14.25
N GLY A 9 -21.73 6.16 -14.73
CA GLY A 9 -21.53 5.44 -15.98
C GLY A 9 -20.57 4.25 -15.89
N VAL A 10 -20.05 3.94 -14.69
CA VAL A 10 -19.18 2.79 -14.45
C VAL A 10 -20.04 1.58 -14.12
N LYS A 11 -20.13 0.64 -15.07
CA LYS A 11 -20.86 -0.61 -14.87
C LYS A 11 -20.15 -1.49 -13.85
N TYR A 12 -20.91 -2.08 -12.94
CA TYR A 12 -20.37 -3.07 -12.02
C TYR A 12 -19.84 -4.29 -12.78
N ASN A 13 -18.64 -4.73 -12.42
CA ASN A 13 -18.04 -5.97 -12.89
C ASN A 13 -17.47 -6.71 -11.69
N GLU A 14 -18.06 -7.86 -11.37
CA GLU A 14 -17.70 -8.64 -10.19
C GLU A 14 -16.25 -9.15 -10.23
N GLN A 15 -15.77 -9.59 -11.40
CA GLN A 15 -14.40 -10.09 -11.56
C GLN A 15 -13.37 -8.98 -11.31
N GLN A 16 -13.59 -7.79 -11.87
CA GLN A 16 -12.73 -6.63 -11.67
C GLN A 16 -12.81 -6.10 -10.23
N PHE A 17 -14.00 -6.13 -9.63
CA PHE A 17 -14.17 -5.79 -8.23
C PHE A 17 -13.40 -6.77 -7.32
N ALA A 18 -13.47 -8.08 -7.59
CA ALA A 18 -12.77 -9.10 -6.83
C ALA A 18 -11.24 -8.93 -6.90
N ILE A 19 -10.70 -8.59 -8.08
CA ILE A 19 -9.27 -8.30 -8.27
C ILE A 19 -8.80 -7.15 -7.38
N SER A 20 -9.60 -6.09 -7.26
CA SER A 20 -9.22 -4.86 -6.54
C SER A 20 -9.65 -4.84 -5.08
N LYS A 21 -10.50 -5.78 -4.64
CA LYS A 21 -11.13 -5.77 -3.31
C LYS A 21 -10.12 -5.73 -2.18
N SER A 22 -9.05 -6.54 -2.25
CA SER A 22 -8.00 -6.58 -1.23
C SER A 22 -7.27 -5.24 -1.11
N GLU A 23 -6.89 -4.65 -2.25
CA GLU A 23 -6.18 -3.38 -2.32
C GLU A 23 -7.03 -2.22 -1.79
N VAL A 24 -8.29 -2.16 -2.21
CA VAL A 24 -9.24 -1.16 -1.72
C VAL A 24 -9.40 -1.25 -0.20
N LEU A 25 -9.51 -2.47 0.35
CA LEU A 25 -9.59 -2.67 1.79
C LEU A 25 -8.30 -2.24 2.52
N ASN A 26 -7.13 -2.55 1.94
CA ASN A 26 -5.84 -2.14 2.51
C ASN A 26 -5.70 -0.60 2.55
N ILE A 27 -6.09 0.07 1.46
CA ILE A 27 -6.10 1.53 1.39
C ILE A 27 -7.07 2.11 2.43
N MET A 28 -8.27 1.55 2.58
CA MET A 28 -9.21 1.98 3.62
C MET A 28 -8.62 1.85 5.03
N LYS A 29 -7.96 0.72 5.33
CA LYS A 29 -7.26 0.49 6.60
C LYS A 29 -6.15 1.54 6.82
N ALA A 30 -5.35 1.83 5.80
CA ALA A 30 -4.29 2.83 5.85
C ALA A 30 -4.84 4.24 6.10
N LEU A 31 -5.95 4.62 5.44
CA LEU A 31 -6.61 5.92 5.62
C LEU A 31 -7.16 6.08 7.04
N VAL A 32 -7.79 5.03 7.60
CA VAL A 32 -8.26 5.04 9.00
C VAL A 32 -7.09 5.22 9.96
N ALA A 33 -5.99 4.49 9.76
CA ALA A 33 -4.81 4.64 10.60
C ALA A 33 -4.20 6.05 10.52
N SER A 34 -4.14 6.64 9.31
CA SER A 34 -3.68 8.02 9.14
C SER A 34 -4.54 9.03 9.89
N ASN A 35 -5.85 8.77 10.01
CA ASN A 35 -6.79 9.66 10.66
C ASN A 35 -6.72 9.57 12.19
N ILE A 36 -6.47 8.38 12.74
CA ILE A 36 -6.34 8.15 14.19
C ILE A 36 -4.96 8.59 14.70
N TRP A 37 -3.91 8.28 13.95
CA TRP A 37 -2.53 8.59 14.30
C TRP A 37 -1.99 9.70 13.41
N GLN A 38 -1.11 9.38 12.46
CA GLN A 38 -0.47 10.33 11.56
C GLN A 38 -0.19 9.66 10.21
N ILE A 39 0.17 10.47 9.21
CA ILE A 39 0.43 9.99 7.84
C ILE A 39 1.50 8.89 7.75
N ASN A 40 2.41 8.78 8.72
CA ASN A 40 3.38 7.68 8.76
C ASN A 40 2.72 6.29 8.86
N GLU A 41 1.60 6.17 9.58
CA GLU A 41 0.88 4.90 9.71
C GLU A 41 0.16 4.51 8.41
N TYR A 42 -0.21 5.48 7.58
CA TYR A 42 -0.70 5.22 6.22
C TYR A 42 0.32 4.41 5.43
N PHE A 43 1.55 4.90 5.35
CA PHE A 43 2.61 4.25 4.58
C PHE A 43 3.09 2.96 5.22
N ARG A 44 3.04 2.85 6.56
CA ARG A 44 3.35 1.58 7.24
C ARG A 44 2.41 0.45 6.81
N ILE A 45 1.10 0.72 6.71
CA ILE A 45 0.11 -0.27 6.30
C ILE A 45 0.13 -0.47 4.77
N LEU A 46 0.15 0.62 4.00
CA LEU A 46 0.11 0.53 2.55
C LEU A 46 1.30 -0.26 1.98
N ASN A 47 2.49 -0.04 2.54
CA ASN A 47 3.72 -0.63 2.03
C ASN A 47 4.09 -1.97 2.67
N GLU A 48 3.23 -2.53 3.55
CA GLU A 48 3.52 -3.75 4.33
C GLU A 48 3.98 -4.92 3.44
N ASN A 49 3.37 -5.06 2.26
CA ASN A 49 3.64 -6.14 1.30
C ASN A 49 4.37 -5.68 0.04
N ASP A 50 4.89 -4.44 0.00
CA ASP A 50 5.63 -3.95 -1.14
C ASP A 50 7.06 -4.55 -1.16
N VAL A 51 7.33 -5.39 -2.16
CA VAL A 51 8.60 -6.12 -2.29
C VAL A 51 9.81 -5.19 -2.45
N VAL A 52 9.62 -4.01 -3.05
CA VAL A 52 10.68 -3.02 -3.25
C VAL A 52 11.01 -2.35 -1.92
N ILE A 53 9.98 -1.95 -1.16
CA ILE A 53 10.14 -1.35 0.16
C ILE A 53 10.74 -2.36 1.13
N GLN A 54 10.28 -3.61 1.12
CA GLN A 54 10.88 -4.69 1.92
C GLN A 54 12.37 -4.87 1.60
N LYS A 55 12.74 -4.86 0.31
CA LYS A 55 14.15 -4.98 -0.09
C LYS A 55 14.97 -3.76 0.33
N ALA A 56 14.41 -2.56 0.20
CA ALA A 56 15.06 -1.33 0.66
C ALA A 56 15.31 -1.37 2.17
N MET A 57 14.31 -1.76 2.96
CA MET A 57 14.45 -1.93 4.40
C MET A 57 15.50 -2.98 4.76
N GLN A 58 15.56 -4.10 4.03
CA GLN A 58 16.60 -5.12 4.22
C GLN A 58 18.00 -4.53 4.00
N ILE A 59 18.20 -3.80 2.90
CA ILE A 59 19.49 -3.20 2.54
C ILE A 59 19.91 -2.15 3.58
N VAL A 60 19.01 -1.23 3.95
CA VAL A 60 19.32 -0.15 4.89
C VAL A 60 19.58 -0.69 6.30
N SER A 61 18.96 -1.82 6.66
CA SER A 61 19.17 -2.47 7.97
C SER A 61 20.43 -3.35 8.02
N ASP A 62 21.03 -3.68 6.88
CA ASP A 62 22.28 -4.43 6.78
C ASP A 62 23.44 -3.47 6.53
N LYS A 63 24.23 -3.20 7.59
CA LYS A 63 25.37 -2.28 7.52
C LYS A 63 26.40 -2.65 6.45
N VAL A 64 26.64 -3.94 6.22
CA VAL A 64 27.62 -4.40 5.22
C VAL A 64 27.08 -4.15 3.82
N ALA A 65 25.84 -4.56 3.55
CA ALA A 65 25.21 -4.34 2.25
C ALA A 65 25.05 -2.84 1.95
N TYR A 66 24.66 -2.05 2.95
CA TYR A 66 24.50 -0.60 2.85
C TYR A 66 25.83 0.10 2.50
N ASN A 67 26.89 -0.17 3.26
CA ASN A 67 28.21 0.43 3.02
C ASN A 67 28.77 0.03 1.66
N LYS A 68 28.59 -1.22 1.24
CA LYS A 68 29.00 -1.70 -0.09
C LYS A 68 28.35 -0.90 -1.21
N ILE A 69 27.06 -0.56 -1.09
CA ILE A 69 26.35 0.27 -2.08
C ILE A 69 26.88 1.71 -2.09
N LEU A 70 27.24 2.24 -0.93
CA LEU A 70 27.78 3.58 -0.79
C LEU A 70 29.27 3.69 -1.17
N GLY A 71 29.97 2.58 -1.42
CA GLY A 71 31.38 2.57 -1.79
C GLY A 71 32.36 2.69 -0.61
N TYR A 72 31.92 2.33 0.61
CA TYR A 72 32.75 2.24 1.81
C TYR A 72 33.15 0.80 2.14
#